data_AF-A0A382LB92-F1
#
_entry.id   AF-A0A382LB92-F1
#
_cell.length_a   1.000
_cell.length_b   1.000
_cell.length_c   1.000
_cell.angle_alpha   90.00
_cell.angle_beta   90.00
_cell.angle_gamma   90.00
#
_symmetry.space_group_name_H-M   'P 1'
#
loop_
_entity.id
_entity.type
_entity.pdbx_description
1 polymer ?
#
loop_
_entity_poly.entity_id
_entity_poly.type
_entity_poly.pdbx_seq_one_letter_code
_entity_poly.pdbx_strand_id
1 'polypeptide(L)'
;WGTPVFAEESYFYNTSLWNHPDLHDADENPTFMKGNDMVFHMPKMMNRYLGHVSNPYRYGQIIEMNYPASDNPELVRHFVMGRLSHENATFMPDGKTVYMSDDDTVKYTNAKWNTNSGGVFFKFVADHKADLSSGTLYGAKAKQDSGTDPRTTGFDISWVELAHSSNGQIVKWISEYDGIGPKDYVEGQSSFVSDVDVNNWAEGKLGKDLNSDGSIGSYPDDRPAFLESRKAAAALGATYEWNKLEGVTNTNGTVYVAISEITESMVKDWGHVNWASGQKDTADQGDIALDKEACGAVYRGTMSSDYNLTRLVPAVVGKTTDGKKRCDDGGIAHPDNILGLSNGSLIIAEDAGKSAHPVDMLWLRK
;
A
#
# COMPACT_ATOMS: atom_id res chain seq x y z
N TRP A 1 11.12 6.13 -17.27
CA TRP A 1 10.02 5.38 -17.90
C TRP A 1 9.69 5.96 -19.27
N GLY A 2 9.13 7.17 -19.36
CA GLY A 2 8.95 7.88 -20.65
C GLY A 2 7.50 8.24 -20.96
N THR A 3 6.57 7.67 -20.21
CA THR A 3 5.13 7.96 -20.21
C THR A 3 4.70 8.40 -18.80
N PRO A 4 3.66 9.25 -18.67
CA PRO A 4 3.04 9.53 -17.39
C PRO A 4 2.39 8.29 -16.80
N VAL A 5 2.52 8.16 -15.48
CA VAL A 5 1.93 7.08 -14.71
C VAL A 5 1.16 7.69 -13.55
N PHE A 6 -0.05 7.22 -13.35
CA PHE A 6 -0.98 7.64 -12.32
C PHE A 6 -1.26 6.48 -11.36
N ALA A 7 -1.73 6.82 -10.17
CA ALA A 7 -2.09 5.87 -9.14
C ALA A 7 -3.56 6.06 -8.75
N GLU A 8 -4.27 4.95 -8.62
CA GLU A 8 -5.57 4.91 -7.96
C GLU A 8 -5.36 4.66 -6.46
N GLU A 9 -5.70 5.65 -5.65
CA GLU A 9 -5.50 5.67 -4.19
C GLU A 9 -6.84 5.43 -3.45
N SER A 10 -6.82 5.11 -2.15
CA SER A 10 -8.02 4.97 -1.31
C SER A 10 -9.01 3.82 -1.67
N TYR A 11 -8.51 2.67 -2.13
CA TYR A 11 -9.32 1.48 -2.51
C TYR A 11 -9.22 0.27 -1.56
N PHE A 12 -9.25 0.49 -0.24
CA PHE A 12 -9.01 -0.56 0.75
C PHE A 12 -10.24 -1.06 1.53
N TYR A 13 -11.45 -0.57 1.19
CA TYR A 13 -12.69 -1.11 1.74
C TYR A 13 -12.79 -2.64 1.60
N ASN A 14 -13.23 -3.32 2.66
CA ASN A 14 -13.25 -4.77 2.73
C ASN A 14 -14.05 -5.37 1.56
N THR A 15 -13.39 -6.20 0.74
CA THR A 15 -13.97 -6.76 -0.49
C THR A 15 -15.23 -7.57 -0.21
N SER A 16 -15.30 -8.25 0.94
CA SER A 16 -16.50 -9.02 1.36
C SER A 16 -17.77 -8.18 1.49
N LEU A 17 -17.66 -6.86 1.59
CA LEU A 17 -18.78 -5.93 1.72
C LEU A 17 -19.22 -5.29 0.40
N TRP A 18 -18.50 -5.54 -0.70
CA TRP A 18 -18.82 -4.93 -1.99
C TRP A 18 -20.16 -5.37 -2.60
N ASN A 19 -20.68 -6.50 -2.12
CA ASN A 19 -22.00 -6.99 -2.49
C ASN A 19 -23.02 -6.98 -1.33
N HIS A 20 -22.69 -6.43 -0.16
CA HIS A 20 -23.61 -6.39 0.99
C HIS A 20 -24.93 -5.67 0.64
N PRO A 21 -26.14 -6.20 0.94
CA PRO A 21 -27.41 -5.59 0.49
C PRO A 21 -27.59 -4.15 0.96
N ASP A 22 -27.19 -3.87 2.20
CA ASP A 22 -27.15 -2.53 2.75
C ASP A 22 -25.88 -1.78 2.33
N LEU A 23 -25.49 -1.75 1.04
CA LEU A 23 -24.24 -1.19 0.44
C LEU A 23 -23.80 0.26 0.90
N HIS A 24 -23.95 0.68 2.14
CA HIS A 24 -23.86 2.06 2.63
C HIS A 24 -23.66 2.16 4.14
N ASP A 25 -23.10 3.29 4.56
CA ASP A 25 -23.45 3.93 5.82
C ASP A 25 -24.84 4.58 5.69
N ALA A 26 -25.60 4.62 6.79
CA ALA A 26 -27.03 4.98 6.80
C ALA A 26 -27.33 6.40 6.29
N ASP A 27 -26.33 7.26 6.16
CA ASP A 27 -26.47 8.66 5.77
C ASP A 27 -26.35 8.93 4.25
N GLU A 28 -25.91 7.94 3.46
CA GLU A 28 -25.66 8.03 2.00
C GLU A 28 -24.87 9.28 1.55
N ASN A 29 -24.02 9.86 2.41
CA ASN A 29 -23.35 11.11 2.09
C ASN A 29 -22.25 10.91 1.00
N PRO A 30 -22.30 11.67 -0.11
CA PRO A 30 -21.36 11.51 -1.22
C PRO A 30 -19.95 12.08 -0.94
N THR A 31 -19.75 12.83 0.16
CA THR A 31 -18.43 13.33 0.61
C THR A 31 -18.41 13.68 2.10
N PHE A 32 -17.32 13.28 2.75
CA PHE A 32 -16.67 13.76 3.98
C PHE A 32 -17.40 14.82 4.80
N MET A 33 -18.02 14.44 5.91
CA MET A 33 -18.15 15.34 7.08
C MET A 33 -18.55 14.59 8.36
N LYS A 34 -17.53 14.06 9.06
CA LYS A 34 -17.51 13.57 10.46
C LYS A 34 -18.36 12.33 10.79
N GLY A 35 -17.67 11.30 11.26
CA GLY A 35 -18.23 10.04 11.72
C GLY A 35 -17.17 8.96 11.58
N ASN A 36 -17.52 7.70 11.83
CA ASN A 36 -16.61 6.56 11.58
C ASN A 36 -16.35 6.32 10.07
N ASP A 37 -16.79 7.25 9.22
CA ASP A 37 -16.74 7.23 7.76
C ASP A 37 -15.45 7.86 7.28
N MET A 38 -14.51 6.99 6.93
CA MET A 38 -13.19 7.38 6.45
C MET A 38 -13.02 6.88 5.02
N VAL A 39 -12.86 7.84 4.10
CA VAL A 39 -12.06 7.85 2.87
C VAL A 39 -12.21 6.73 1.80
N PHE A 40 -13.28 5.93 1.75
CA PHE A 40 -13.33 4.85 0.73
C PHE A 40 -14.38 5.04 -0.36
N HIS A 41 -14.03 4.59 -1.57
CA HIS A 41 -14.98 4.43 -2.65
C HIS A 41 -16.04 3.41 -2.27
N MET A 42 -17.21 3.90 -1.85
CA MET A 42 -18.30 3.04 -1.40
C MET A 42 -19.02 2.36 -2.58
N PRO A 43 -19.25 1.03 -2.52
CA PRO A 43 -19.86 0.27 -3.62
C PRO A 43 -21.18 0.83 -4.14
N LYS A 44 -22.10 1.31 -3.28
CA LYS A 44 -23.39 1.89 -3.72
C LYS A 44 -23.23 3.14 -4.57
N MET A 45 -22.31 4.02 -4.18
CA MET A 45 -22.07 5.26 -4.91
C MET A 45 -21.44 4.97 -6.27
N MET A 46 -20.50 4.02 -6.31
CA MET A 46 -19.93 3.53 -7.55
C MET A 46 -20.99 2.88 -8.44
N ASN A 47 -21.85 2.01 -7.88
CA ASN A 47 -22.91 1.35 -8.63
C ASN A 47 -23.89 2.36 -9.24
N ARG A 48 -24.25 3.40 -8.48
CA ARG A 48 -25.11 4.49 -8.94
C ARG A 48 -24.46 5.27 -10.08
N TYR A 49 -23.17 5.59 -9.96
CA TYR A 49 -22.42 6.31 -11.00
C TYR A 49 -22.27 5.48 -12.28
N LEU A 50 -21.95 4.19 -12.15
CA LEU A 50 -21.72 3.27 -13.27
C LEU A 50 -23.00 2.77 -13.93
N GLY A 51 -24.14 2.81 -13.22
CA GLY A 51 -25.40 2.23 -13.64
C GLY A 51 -25.44 0.70 -13.61
N HIS A 52 -24.46 0.04 -12.98
CA HIS A 52 -24.36 -1.40 -12.80
C HIS A 52 -23.55 -1.75 -11.54
N VAL A 53 -23.56 -3.01 -11.12
CA VAL A 53 -22.76 -3.47 -9.96
C VAL A 53 -21.27 -3.36 -10.24
N SER A 54 -20.55 -2.70 -9.35
CA SER A 54 -19.11 -2.50 -9.41
C SER A 54 -18.37 -3.71 -8.87
N ASN A 55 -17.18 -3.96 -9.42
CA ASN A 55 -16.28 -5.03 -8.99
C ASN A 55 -15.07 -4.39 -8.29
N PRO A 56 -14.76 -4.72 -7.01
CA PRO A 56 -13.64 -4.16 -6.27
C PRO A 56 -12.31 -4.29 -6.99
N TYR A 57 -12.14 -5.40 -7.72
CA TYR A 57 -10.89 -5.76 -8.37
C TYR A 57 -10.62 -5.01 -9.66
N ARG A 58 -11.53 -4.12 -10.09
CA ARG A 58 -11.33 -3.22 -11.24
C ARG A 58 -10.62 -1.90 -10.86
N TYR A 59 -10.29 -1.70 -9.59
CA TYR A 59 -9.74 -0.46 -9.03
C TYR A 59 -8.51 -0.68 -8.16
N GLY A 60 -7.84 0.39 -7.74
CA GLY A 60 -6.62 0.36 -6.93
C GLY A 60 -5.40 -0.03 -7.75
N GLN A 61 -5.32 0.45 -9.00
CA GLN A 61 -4.29 0.09 -9.97
C GLN A 61 -3.38 1.26 -10.31
N ILE A 62 -2.16 0.93 -10.77
CA ILE A 62 -1.33 1.87 -11.53
C ILE A 62 -1.88 2.00 -12.96
N ILE A 63 -1.99 3.24 -13.45
CA ILE A 63 -2.46 3.57 -14.80
C ILE A 63 -1.35 4.26 -15.58
N GLU A 64 -0.93 3.67 -16.70
CA GLU A 64 -0.03 4.30 -17.66
C GLU A 64 -0.82 5.04 -18.74
N MET A 65 -0.36 6.25 -19.10
CA MET A 65 -0.88 6.99 -20.24
C MET A 65 0.07 6.91 -21.42
N ASN A 66 -0.30 6.07 -22.38
CA ASN A 66 0.36 5.94 -23.66
C ASN A 66 -0.06 7.07 -24.61
N TYR A 67 0.88 7.50 -25.44
CA TYR A 67 0.71 8.59 -26.40
C TYR A 67 0.14 9.88 -25.76
N PRO A 68 0.77 10.42 -24.70
CA PRO A 68 0.20 11.52 -23.90
C PRO A 68 0.03 12.84 -24.67
N ALA A 69 0.66 12.97 -25.85
CA ALA A 69 0.50 14.12 -26.73
C ALA A 69 -0.62 13.95 -27.78
N SER A 70 -1.27 12.79 -27.83
CA SER A 70 -2.42 12.51 -28.69
C SER A 70 -3.68 13.17 -28.14
N ASP A 71 -4.60 13.59 -29.02
CA ASP A 71 -5.95 14.00 -28.63
C ASP A 71 -6.77 12.85 -28.01
N ASN A 72 -6.36 11.61 -28.26
CA ASN A 72 -6.92 10.39 -27.69
C ASN A 72 -5.77 9.57 -27.09
N PRO A 73 -5.30 9.91 -25.87
CA PRO A 73 -4.31 9.10 -25.19
C PRO A 73 -4.92 7.74 -24.80
N GLU A 74 -4.08 6.70 -24.77
CA GLU A 74 -4.50 5.38 -24.33
C GLU A 74 -4.15 5.20 -22.85
N LEU A 75 -5.14 4.84 -22.04
CA LEU A 75 -4.95 4.56 -20.61
C LEU A 75 -4.91 3.04 -20.38
N VAL A 76 -3.79 2.56 -19.84
CA VAL A 76 -3.55 1.13 -19.56
C VAL A 76 -3.46 0.92 -18.06
N ARG A 77 -4.28 -0.01 -17.53
CA ARG A 77 -4.16 -0.45 -16.13
C ARG A 77 -3.17 -1.60 -16.02
N HIS A 78 -2.22 -1.50 -15.09
CA HIS A 78 -1.22 -2.55 -14.84
C HIS A 78 -1.59 -3.38 -13.62
N PHE A 79 -2.48 -4.34 -13.83
CA PHE A 79 -2.94 -5.29 -12.80
C PHE A 79 -1.81 -6.14 -12.18
N VAL A 80 -0.72 -6.36 -12.92
CA VAL A 80 0.48 -7.07 -12.42
C VAL A 80 1.18 -6.34 -11.27
N MET A 81 0.88 -5.06 -11.06
CA MET A 81 1.41 -4.26 -9.96
C MET A 81 0.60 -4.40 -8.66
N GLY A 82 -0.44 -5.24 -8.66
CA GLY A 82 -1.26 -5.51 -7.49
C GLY A 82 -2.29 -4.42 -7.20
N ARG A 83 -3.29 -4.79 -6.39
CA ARG A 83 -4.37 -3.91 -5.96
C ARG A 83 -4.07 -3.31 -4.59
N LEU A 84 -3.76 -2.02 -4.55
CA LEU A 84 -3.31 -1.29 -3.36
C LEU A 84 -4.05 0.06 -3.26
N SER A 85 -3.75 0.84 -2.21
CA SER A 85 -3.94 2.29 -2.25
C SER A 85 -2.62 2.89 -2.69
N HIS A 86 -2.38 2.83 -3.99
CA HIS A 86 -1.12 3.31 -4.56
C HIS A 86 -1.04 4.81 -4.31
N GLU A 87 0.00 5.26 -3.62
CA GLU A 87 0.29 6.70 -3.56
C GLU A 87 0.97 7.12 -4.86
N ASN A 88 2.15 6.55 -5.14
CA ASN A 88 2.76 6.65 -6.45
C ASN A 88 3.67 5.44 -6.77
N ALA A 89 4.20 5.44 -7.99
CA ALA A 89 5.16 4.45 -8.46
C ALA A 89 6.44 5.14 -8.95
N THR A 90 7.60 4.63 -8.56
CA THR A 90 8.89 5.09 -9.10
C THR A 90 9.59 4.01 -9.90
N PHE A 91 10.07 4.39 -11.09
CA PHE A 91 10.68 3.49 -12.07
C PHE A 91 12.20 3.58 -12.02
N MET A 92 12.84 2.42 -12.04
CA MET A 92 14.29 2.33 -12.04
C MET A 92 14.89 2.39 -13.45
N PRO A 93 16.17 2.78 -13.60
CA PRO A 93 16.83 2.92 -14.91
C PRO A 93 16.94 1.63 -15.75
N ASP A 94 16.79 0.44 -15.17
CA ASP A 94 16.71 -0.80 -15.95
C ASP A 94 15.48 -0.85 -16.88
N GLY A 95 14.46 -0.03 -16.60
CA GLY A 95 13.18 -0.04 -17.29
C GLY A 95 12.37 -1.29 -17.00
N LYS A 96 12.58 -1.92 -15.83
CA LYS A 96 11.86 -3.11 -15.39
C LYS A 96 11.39 -3.00 -13.94
N THR A 97 12.24 -2.49 -13.07
CA THR A 97 11.98 -2.44 -11.63
C THR A 97 11.17 -1.21 -11.29
N VAL A 98 10.10 -1.41 -10.53
CA VAL A 98 9.18 -0.36 -10.07
C VAL A 98 8.97 -0.53 -8.57
N TYR A 99 9.13 0.56 -7.81
CA TYR A 99 8.76 0.61 -6.40
C TYR A 99 7.42 1.31 -6.25
N MET A 100 6.55 0.77 -5.41
CA MET A 100 5.21 1.30 -5.16
C MET A 100 5.00 1.38 -3.66
N SER A 101 4.59 2.56 -3.21
CA SER A 101 4.17 2.81 -1.85
C SER A 101 2.67 2.62 -1.71
N ASP A 102 2.26 2.34 -0.48
CA ASP A 102 0.90 1.98 -0.12
C ASP A 102 0.42 2.93 0.97
N ASP A 103 -0.38 3.93 0.59
CA ASP A 103 -0.98 4.84 1.54
C ASP A 103 -2.10 4.10 2.30
N ASP A 104 -1.68 3.44 3.37
CA ASP A 104 -2.58 2.80 4.32
C ASP A 104 -2.26 3.23 5.75
N THR A 105 -3.27 3.16 6.60
CA THR A 105 -3.09 3.39 8.02
C THR A 105 -3.98 2.47 8.84
N VAL A 106 -3.38 1.87 9.86
CA VAL A 106 -4.11 1.02 10.80
C VAL A 106 -5.15 1.81 11.61
N LYS A 107 -5.06 3.14 11.66
CA LYS A 107 -6.07 4.02 12.26
C LYS A 107 -7.46 3.78 11.68
N TYR A 108 -7.53 3.36 10.42
CA TYR A 108 -8.78 3.14 9.69
C TYR A 108 -9.16 1.66 9.60
N THR A 109 -8.37 0.77 10.21
CA THR A 109 -8.69 -0.65 10.28
C THR A 109 -9.95 -0.85 11.12
N ASN A 110 -10.81 -1.73 10.63
CA ASN A 110 -12.02 -2.14 11.31
C ASN A 110 -12.33 -3.56 10.90
N ALA A 111 -12.44 -4.47 11.88
CA ALA A 111 -12.62 -5.90 11.63
C ALA A 111 -13.83 -6.23 10.74
N LYS A 112 -14.81 -5.33 10.65
CA LYS A 112 -15.93 -5.46 9.71
C LYS A 112 -15.64 -4.72 8.40
N TRP A 113 -15.33 -3.43 8.48
CA TRP A 113 -15.42 -2.52 7.32
C TRP A 113 -14.15 -2.41 6.47
N ASN A 114 -12.99 -2.82 7.00
CA ASN A 114 -11.71 -2.61 6.34
C ASN A 114 -10.81 -3.86 6.46
N THR A 115 -9.74 -3.93 5.67
CA THR A 115 -8.70 -4.93 5.86
C THR A 115 -8.02 -4.73 7.23
N ASN A 116 -7.53 -5.80 7.85
CA ASN A 116 -6.77 -5.72 9.11
C ASN A 116 -5.26 -5.55 8.91
N SER A 117 -4.77 -5.66 7.67
CA SER A 117 -3.39 -5.34 7.31
C SER A 117 -3.16 -3.82 7.31
N GLY A 118 -1.97 -3.37 7.72
CA GLY A 118 -1.49 -2.02 7.44
C GLY A 118 -0.78 -1.94 6.08
N GLY A 119 -0.03 -0.85 5.88
CA GLY A 119 0.64 -0.57 4.62
C GLY A 119 1.82 -1.50 4.36
N VAL A 120 2.01 -1.86 3.10
CA VAL A 120 3.11 -2.71 2.64
C VAL A 120 3.92 -1.95 1.58
N PHE A 121 5.25 -2.01 1.65
CA PHE A 121 6.08 -1.46 0.58
C PHE A 121 6.30 -2.51 -0.52
N PHE A 122 5.94 -2.18 -1.76
CA PHE A 122 5.98 -3.14 -2.87
C PHE A 122 7.09 -2.85 -3.88
N LYS A 123 7.48 -3.91 -4.58
CA LYS A 123 8.33 -3.86 -5.77
C LYS A 123 7.73 -4.75 -6.84
N PHE A 124 7.71 -4.26 -8.06
CA PHE A 124 7.38 -5.03 -9.26
C PHE A 124 8.61 -5.10 -10.17
N VAL A 125 8.82 -6.25 -10.81
CA VAL A 125 9.88 -6.44 -11.81
C VAL A 125 9.27 -7.00 -13.08
N ALA A 126 9.28 -6.20 -14.15
CA ALA A 126 8.80 -6.62 -15.46
C ALA A 126 9.67 -7.69 -16.10
N ASP A 127 9.05 -8.61 -16.85
CA ASP A 127 9.79 -9.63 -17.63
C ASP A 127 10.66 -8.97 -18.70
N HIS A 128 10.12 -7.97 -19.38
CA HIS A 128 10.75 -7.25 -20.48
C HIS A 128 10.96 -5.78 -20.16
N LYS A 129 12.04 -5.22 -20.69
CA LYS A 129 12.34 -3.79 -20.51
C LYS A 129 11.29 -2.96 -21.25
N ALA A 130 10.79 -1.92 -20.59
CA ALA A 130 9.79 -1.00 -21.15
C ALA A 130 8.45 -1.68 -21.50
N ASP A 131 8.10 -2.76 -20.79
CA ASP A 131 6.84 -3.48 -20.98
C ASP A 131 6.30 -3.93 -19.62
N LEU A 132 5.19 -3.34 -19.18
CA LEU A 132 4.53 -3.64 -17.90
C LEU A 132 3.36 -4.63 -18.08
N SER A 133 3.37 -5.45 -19.13
CA SER A 133 2.32 -6.44 -19.41
C SER A 133 2.43 -7.72 -18.58
N SER A 134 3.64 -8.05 -18.10
CA SER A 134 3.90 -9.22 -17.25
C SER A 134 5.14 -9.03 -16.37
N GLY A 135 5.19 -9.76 -15.26
CA GLY A 135 6.30 -9.73 -14.33
C GLY A 135 5.95 -10.29 -12.95
N THR A 136 6.83 -10.03 -11.99
CA THR A 136 6.73 -10.55 -10.63
C THR A 136 6.49 -9.43 -9.62
N LEU A 137 5.52 -9.65 -8.73
CA LEU A 137 5.20 -8.76 -7.61
C LEU A 137 5.87 -9.25 -6.32
N TYR A 138 6.42 -8.30 -5.55
CA TYR A 138 7.13 -8.55 -4.30
C TYR A 138 6.64 -7.61 -3.19
N GLY A 139 6.57 -8.10 -1.95
CA GLY A 139 6.42 -7.30 -0.74
C GLY A 139 7.74 -7.17 0.01
N ALA A 140 8.04 -6.00 0.59
CA ALA A 140 9.23 -5.78 1.37
C ALA A 140 9.14 -6.46 2.75
N LYS A 141 10.20 -7.14 3.17
CA LYS A 141 10.44 -7.56 4.54
C LYS A 141 11.53 -6.69 5.14
N ALA A 142 11.15 -5.88 6.13
CA ALA A 142 12.02 -5.02 6.89
C ALA A 142 12.59 -5.76 8.10
N LYS A 143 13.82 -5.42 8.46
CA LYS A 143 14.44 -5.78 9.72
C LYS A 143 15.05 -4.54 10.33
N GLN A 144 14.45 -4.06 11.43
CA GLN A 144 14.90 -2.88 12.14
C GLN A 144 16.29 -3.08 12.78
N ASP A 145 17.09 -2.01 12.85
CA ASP A 145 18.30 -1.98 13.66
C ASP A 145 17.98 -2.10 15.17
N SER A 146 19.00 -2.30 16.00
CA SER A 146 18.86 -2.48 17.46
C SER A 146 18.47 -1.21 18.25
N GLY A 147 17.86 -0.21 17.62
CA GLY A 147 17.46 1.06 18.23
C GLY A 147 16.04 1.46 17.85
N THR A 148 15.45 2.39 18.60
CA THR A 148 14.07 2.86 18.37
C THR A 148 13.98 4.31 17.92
N ASP A 149 15.05 5.10 18.01
CA ASP A 149 15.01 6.52 17.64
C ASP A 149 14.88 6.67 16.11
N PRO A 150 13.76 7.21 15.60
CA PRO A 150 13.53 7.35 14.16
C PRO A 150 14.56 8.23 13.44
N ARG A 151 15.39 8.99 14.18
CA ARG A 151 16.48 9.81 13.61
C ARG A 151 17.73 9.02 13.28
N THR A 152 17.87 7.81 13.81
CA THR A 152 19.09 7.00 13.68
C THR A 152 18.82 5.56 13.25
N THR A 153 17.65 5.02 13.60
CA THR A 153 17.25 3.66 13.25
C THR A 153 16.86 3.56 11.78
N GLY A 154 17.39 2.55 11.09
CA GLY A 154 16.88 2.15 9.79
C GLY A 154 16.53 0.67 9.73
N PHE A 155 16.27 0.22 8.51
CA PHE A 155 15.84 -1.14 8.18
C PHE A 155 16.73 -1.77 7.13
N ASP A 156 17.15 -3.02 7.34
CA ASP A 156 17.57 -3.93 6.27
C ASP A 156 16.31 -4.37 5.51
N ILE A 157 16.37 -4.36 4.18
CA ILE A 157 15.23 -4.71 3.32
C ILE A 157 15.57 -5.96 2.52
N SER A 158 14.67 -6.94 2.58
CA SER A 158 14.62 -8.10 1.71
C SER A 158 13.26 -8.16 1.01
N TRP A 159 13.14 -8.97 -0.05
CA TRP A 159 11.93 -9.00 -0.88
C TRP A 159 11.30 -10.39 -0.85
N VAL A 160 10.05 -10.46 -0.40
CA VAL A 160 9.22 -11.66 -0.42
C VAL A 160 8.50 -11.70 -1.77
N GLU A 161 8.77 -12.74 -2.56
CA GLU A 161 8.07 -12.96 -3.83
C GLU A 161 6.62 -13.38 -3.57
N LEU A 162 5.68 -12.61 -4.10
CA LEU A 162 4.25 -12.94 -4.00
C LEU A 162 3.86 -13.88 -5.14
N ALA A 163 3.94 -13.41 -6.39
CA ALA A 163 3.66 -14.22 -7.57
C ALA A 163 4.13 -13.55 -8.87
N HIS A 164 4.21 -14.34 -9.94
CA HIS A 164 4.41 -13.90 -11.32
C HIS A 164 3.11 -14.06 -12.12
N SER A 165 2.76 -13.08 -12.96
CA SER A 165 1.60 -13.17 -13.85
C SER A 165 1.67 -12.15 -15.00
N SER A 166 0.57 -12.04 -15.75
CA SER A 166 0.36 -11.03 -16.79
C SER A 166 -0.95 -10.28 -16.60
N ASN A 167 -1.04 -9.04 -17.10
CA ASN A 167 -2.27 -8.24 -17.05
C ASN A 167 -3.43 -9.00 -17.69
N GLY A 168 -3.18 -9.68 -18.81
CA GLY A 168 -4.19 -10.47 -19.51
C GLY A 168 -4.73 -11.65 -18.68
N GLN A 169 -3.89 -12.31 -17.88
CA GLN A 169 -4.34 -13.37 -16.99
C GLN A 169 -5.11 -12.80 -15.79
N ILE A 170 -4.61 -11.73 -15.17
CA ILE A 170 -5.27 -11.12 -14.02
C ILE A 170 -6.63 -10.55 -14.40
N VAL A 171 -6.77 -9.94 -15.58
CA VAL A 171 -8.06 -9.48 -16.09
C VAL A 171 -9.07 -10.62 -16.22
N LYS A 172 -8.64 -11.84 -16.58
CA LYS A 172 -9.54 -13.00 -16.61
C LYS A 172 -10.04 -13.33 -15.21
N TRP A 173 -9.15 -13.42 -14.22
CA TRP A 173 -9.52 -13.64 -12.83
C TRP A 173 -10.48 -12.56 -12.33
N ILE A 174 -10.20 -11.27 -12.59
CA ILE A 174 -11.07 -10.15 -12.22
C ILE A 174 -12.46 -10.34 -12.82
N SER A 175 -12.54 -10.76 -14.08
CA SER A 175 -13.82 -10.91 -14.80
C SER A 175 -14.70 -12.02 -14.22
N GLU A 176 -14.14 -12.96 -13.46
CA GLU A 176 -14.92 -13.98 -12.74
C GLU A 176 -15.76 -13.37 -11.59
N TYR A 177 -15.42 -12.17 -11.13
CA TYR A 177 -16.14 -11.43 -10.08
C TYR A 177 -17.09 -10.35 -10.64
N ASP A 178 -17.19 -10.22 -11.97
CA ASP A 178 -18.12 -9.27 -12.58
C ASP A 178 -19.57 -9.74 -12.39
N GLY A 179 -20.47 -8.80 -12.08
CA GLY A 179 -21.89 -9.09 -11.91
C GLY A 179 -22.29 -9.64 -10.53
N ILE A 180 -21.32 -9.88 -9.64
CA ILE A 180 -21.57 -10.18 -8.23
C ILE A 180 -22.21 -8.94 -7.58
N GLY A 181 -23.35 -9.12 -6.92
CA GLY A 181 -24.09 -8.03 -6.30
C GLY A 181 -24.95 -8.47 -5.11
N PRO A 182 -25.84 -7.59 -4.61
CA PRO A 182 -26.68 -7.82 -3.43
C PRO A 182 -27.41 -9.16 -3.35
N LYS A 183 -27.79 -9.73 -4.49
CA LYS A 183 -28.48 -11.03 -4.56
C LYS A 183 -27.57 -12.23 -4.21
N ASP A 184 -26.26 -12.06 -4.34
CA ASP A 184 -25.24 -13.09 -4.14
C ASP A 184 -24.66 -13.04 -2.72
N TYR A 185 -25.07 -12.04 -1.92
CA TYR A 185 -24.58 -11.83 -0.57
C TYR A 185 -25.09 -12.90 0.40
N VAL A 186 -24.17 -13.41 1.22
CA VAL A 186 -24.46 -14.31 2.33
C VAL A 186 -23.71 -13.81 3.56
N GLU A 187 -24.44 -13.53 4.64
CA GLU A 187 -23.86 -13.04 5.90
C GLU A 187 -22.74 -13.97 6.40
N GLY A 188 -21.58 -13.38 6.70
CA GLY A 188 -20.40 -14.11 7.19
C GLY A 188 -19.62 -14.87 6.11
N GLN A 189 -19.96 -14.73 4.83
CA GLN A 189 -19.20 -15.29 3.70
C GLN A 189 -18.66 -14.17 2.80
N SER A 190 -17.65 -14.49 2.00
CA SER A 190 -17.17 -13.60 0.93
C SER A 190 -17.57 -14.18 -0.42
N SER A 191 -18.14 -13.33 -1.29
CA SER A 191 -18.29 -13.65 -2.71
C SER A 191 -17.03 -13.31 -3.52
N PHE A 192 -16.02 -12.77 -2.85
CA PHE A 192 -14.73 -12.38 -3.40
C PHE A 192 -13.62 -13.27 -2.79
N VAL A 193 -12.35 -13.03 -3.11
CA VAL A 193 -11.24 -13.76 -2.48
C VAL A 193 -11.29 -13.55 -0.97
N SER A 194 -11.48 -14.62 -0.21
CA SER A 194 -11.60 -14.58 1.25
C SER A 194 -10.25 -14.64 1.96
N ASP A 195 -10.23 -14.32 3.25
CA ASP A 195 -9.00 -14.48 4.05
C ASP A 195 -8.58 -15.96 4.16
N VAL A 196 -9.54 -16.89 4.11
CA VAL A 196 -9.28 -18.34 4.02
C VAL A 196 -8.59 -18.69 2.70
N ASP A 197 -9.03 -18.10 1.59
CA ASP A 197 -8.40 -18.30 0.28
C ASP A 197 -6.95 -17.79 0.26
N VAL A 198 -6.72 -16.59 0.81
CA VAL A 198 -5.38 -16.02 0.95
C VAL A 198 -4.49 -16.90 1.84
N ASN A 199 -5.02 -17.38 2.97
CA ASN A 199 -4.29 -18.28 3.86
C ASN A 199 -3.93 -19.59 3.16
N ASN A 200 -4.89 -20.26 2.52
CA ASN A 200 -4.66 -21.50 1.79
C ASN A 200 -3.64 -21.35 0.66
N TRP A 201 -3.67 -20.21 -0.05
CA TRP A 201 -2.67 -19.87 -1.07
C TRP A 201 -1.27 -19.72 -0.46
N ALA A 202 -1.14 -18.98 0.65
CA ALA A 202 0.13 -18.77 1.32
C ALA A 202 0.69 -20.07 1.92
N GLU A 203 -0.15 -20.89 2.56
CA GLU A 203 0.20 -22.20 3.11
C GLU A 203 0.75 -23.14 2.04
N GLY A 204 0.05 -23.25 0.90
CA GLY A 204 0.49 -24.05 -0.23
C GLY A 204 1.84 -23.57 -0.79
N LYS A 205 2.06 -22.25 -0.85
CA LYS A 205 3.33 -21.65 -1.32
C LYS A 205 4.48 -21.90 -0.34
N LEU A 206 4.21 -21.86 0.97
CA LEU A 206 5.22 -22.03 2.02
C LEU A 206 5.44 -23.49 2.42
N GLY A 207 4.51 -24.39 2.09
CA GLY A 207 4.48 -25.76 2.60
C GLY A 207 4.34 -25.81 4.13
N LYS A 208 3.58 -24.88 4.71
CA LYS A 208 3.43 -24.71 6.17
C LYS A 208 1.96 -24.48 6.51
N ASP A 209 1.51 -25.06 7.61
CA ASP A 209 0.23 -24.76 8.25
C ASP A 209 0.40 -23.44 9.03
N LEU A 210 -0.23 -22.37 8.57
CA LEU A 210 -0.12 -21.02 9.13
C LEU A 210 -1.19 -20.75 10.18
N ASN A 211 -2.37 -21.38 10.06
CA ASN A 211 -3.51 -21.16 10.93
C ASN A 211 -3.63 -22.20 12.07
N SER A 212 -2.74 -23.21 12.08
CA SER A 212 -2.70 -24.33 13.03
C SER A 212 -3.96 -25.21 13.03
N ASP A 213 -4.64 -25.36 11.88
CA ASP A 213 -5.81 -26.23 11.73
C ASP A 213 -5.45 -27.72 11.53
N GLY A 214 -4.15 -28.03 11.40
CA GLY A 214 -3.63 -29.38 11.24
C GLY A 214 -3.45 -29.80 9.79
N SER A 215 -3.69 -28.91 8.83
CA SER A 215 -3.50 -29.16 7.40
C SER A 215 -2.77 -28.02 6.70
N ILE A 216 -2.13 -28.33 5.57
CA ILE A 216 -1.59 -27.31 4.67
C ILE A 216 -2.67 -27.07 3.62
N GLY A 217 -3.26 -25.88 3.63
CA GLY A 217 -4.22 -25.42 2.65
C GLY A 217 -3.64 -25.36 1.24
N SER A 218 -4.53 -25.28 0.26
CA SER A 218 -4.15 -25.10 -1.14
C SER A 218 -5.15 -24.21 -1.86
N TYR A 219 -4.66 -23.46 -2.85
CA TYR A 219 -5.46 -22.58 -3.68
C TYR A 219 -5.03 -22.74 -5.16
N PRO A 220 -5.96 -22.72 -6.13
CA PRO A 220 -5.68 -23.19 -7.49
C PRO A 220 -4.78 -22.29 -8.34
N ASP A 221 -4.69 -21.00 -8.03
CA ASP A 221 -3.92 -20.02 -8.82
C ASP A 221 -3.38 -18.85 -7.98
N ASP A 222 -2.65 -17.94 -8.61
CA ASP A 222 -1.97 -16.83 -7.91
C ASP A 222 -2.80 -15.54 -7.81
N ARG A 223 -4.12 -15.58 -8.07
CA ARG A 223 -4.94 -14.36 -7.95
C ARG A 223 -4.89 -13.69 -6.57
N PRO A 224 -4.70 -14.38 -5.41
CA PRO A 224 -4.61 -13.70 -4.12
C PRO A 224 -3.49 -12.66 -4.09
N ALA A 225 -2.34 -12.93 -4.74
CA ALA A 225 -1.22 -12.00 -4.79
C ALA A 225 -1.54 -10.67 -5.46
N PHE A 226 -2.46 -10.65 -6.44
CA PHE A 226 -2.77 -9.47 -7.24
C PHE A 226 -4.10 -8.82 -6.85
N LEU A 227 -5.07 -9.59 -6.34
CA LEU A 227 -6.41 -9.10 -6.00
C LEU A 227 -6.51 -8.68 -4.52
N GLU A 228 -5.75 -9.32 -3.64
CA GLU A 228 -5.71 -9.06 -2.19
C GLU A 228 -4.25 -8.83 -1.74
N SER A 229 -3.51 -8.02 -2.50
CA SER A 229 -2.04 -7.91 -2.43
C SER A 229 -1.47 -7.64 -1.03
N ARG A 230 -2.11 -6.77 -0.23
CA ARG A 230 -1.69 -6.50 1.17
C ARG A 230 -1.79 -7.76 2.03
N LYS A 231 -2.94 -8.44 2.00
CA LYS A 231 -3.18 -9.68 2.75
C LYS A 231 -2.24 -10.79 2.31
N ALA A 232 -2.03 -10.93 1.00
CA ALA A 232 -1.11 -11.90 0.42
C ALA A 232 0.34 -11.66 0.87
N ALA A 233 0.78 -10.39 0.91
CA ALA A 233 2.11 -10.04 1.40
C ALA A 233 2.27 -10.35 2.89
N ALA A 234 1.29 -9.97 3.71
CA ALA A 234 1.28 -10.28 5.14
C ALA A 234 1.27 -11.80 5.41
N ALA A 235 0.47 -12.56 4.67
CA ALA A 235 0.39 -14.03 4.79
C ALA A 235 1.70 -14.74 4.43
N LEU A 236 2.50 -14.18 3.51
CA LEU A 236 3.85 -14.66 3.19
C LEU A 236 4.95 -14.09 4.09
N GLY A 237 4.60 -13.24 5.06
CA GLY A 237 5.51 -12.70 6.06
C GLY A 237 6.28 -11.45 5.64
N ALA A 238 5.84 -10.74 4.60
CA ALA A 238 6.30 -9.38 4.34
C ALA A 238 5.87 -8.43 5.48
N THR A 239 6.57 -7.30 5.62
CA THR A 239 6.26 -6.27 6.61
C THR A 239 5.01 -5.50 6.18
N TYR A 240 4.05 -5.39 7.08
CA TYR A 240 2.77 -4.71 6.86
C TYR A 240 2.43 -3.69 7.97
N GLU A 241 3.45 -3.31 8.74
CA GLU A 241 3.37 -2.32 9.81
C GLU A 241 3.58 -0.88 9.33
N TRP A 242 3.90 -0.68 8.05
CA TRP A 242 4.10 0.67 7.54
C TRP A 242 2.81 1.49 7.65
N ASN A 243 2.95 2.70 8.19
CA ASN A 243 1.84 3.62 8.35
C ASN A 243 2.09 4.83 7.46
N LYS A 244 1.13 5.13 6.58
CA LYS A 244 1.19 6.28 5.68
C LYS A 244 2.49 6.30 4.87
N LEU A 245 2.74 5.22 4.11
CA LEU A 245 3.81 5.20 3.13
C LEU A 245 3.38 6.02 1.93
N GLU A 246 3.87 7.26 1.89
CA GLU A 246 3.48 8.24 0.89
C GLU A 246 4.42 8.17 -0.32
N GLY A 247 4.88 9.31 -0.84
CA GLY A 247 5.64 9.36 -2.08
C GLY A 247 6.92 8.51 -2.05
N VAL A 248 7.17 7.76 -3.13
CA VAL A 248 8.44 7.14 -3.45
C VAL A 248 9.05 7.77 -4.70
N THR A 249 10.35 8.04 -4.67
CA THR A 249 11.09 8.58 -5.84
C THR A 249 12.50 8.01 -5.87
N ASN A 250 13.20 8.23 -6.98
CA ASN A 250 14.65 8.03 -7.03
C ASN A 250 15.37 9.23 -7.64
N THR A 251 16.60 9.45 -7.23
CA THR A 251 17.55 10.36 -7.91
C THR A 251 18.98 9.86 -7.70
N ASN A 252 19.80 9.93 -8.75
CA ASN A 252 21.21 9.53 -8.73
C ASN A 252 21.46 8.13 -8.12
N GLY A 253 20.59 7.17 -8.40
CA GLY A 253 20.72 5.80 -7.88
C GLY A 253 20.42 5.67 -6.38
N THR A 254 19.73 6.65 -5.79
CA THR A 254 19.19 6.58 -4.42
C THR A 254 17.68 6.62 -4.48
N VAL A 255 17.00 5.65 -3.87
CA VAL A 255 15.54 5.67 -3.66
C VAL A 255 15.23 6.46 -2.41
N TYR A 256 14.16 7.23 -2.40
CA TYR A 256 13.63 7.91 -1.23
C TYR A 256 12.18 7.49 -1.04
N VAL A 257 11.78 7.35 0.22
CA VAL A 257 10.43 6.95 0.62
C VAL A 257 9.97 7.89 1.72
N ALA A 258 8.83 8.54 1.53
CA ALA A 258 8.20 9.38 2.53
C ALA A 258 7.27 8.56 3.44
N ILE A 259 7.27 8.91 4.71
CA ILE A 259 6.42 8.35 5.76
C ILE A 259 5.78 9.53 6.45
N SER A 260 4.48 9.72 6.25
CA SER A 260 3.77 10.92 6.73
C SER A 260 3.84 11.02 8.26
N GLU A 261 3.72 9.90 8.96
CA GLU A 261 3.80 9.86 10.41
C GLU A 261 4.33 8.53 10.93
N ILE A 262 5.26 8.58 11.89
CA ILE A 262 5.73 7.41 12.63
C ILE A 262 4.85 7.28 13.87
N THR A 263 3.67 6.73 13.65
CA THR A 263 2.56 6.54 14.61
C THR A 263 2.02 5.12 14.47
N GLU A 264 1.09 4.77 15.35
CA GLU A 264 0.32 3.53 15.29
C GLU A 264 1.19 2.28 15.05
N SER A 265 0.97 1.52 13.96
CA SER A 265 1.65 0.25 13.70
C SER A 265 3.18 0.32 13.64
N MET A 266 3.75 1.50 13.45
CA MET A 266 5.21 1.67 13.45
C MET A 266 5.80 1.91 14.85
N VAL A 267 4.98 2.10 15.88
CA VAL A 267 5.44 2.49 17.22
C VAL A 267 5.62 1.27 18.11
N LYS A 268 6.73 1.21 18.84
CA LYS A 268 7.13 0.09 19.71
C LYS A 268 6.13 -0.34 20.78
N ASP A 269 5.26 0.58 21.19
CA ASP A 269 4.23 0.38 22.21
C ASP A 269 2.84 0.07 21.60
N TRP A 270 2.75 -0.02 20.26
CA TRP A 270 1.49 -0.32 19.59
C TRP A 270 1.12 -1.78 19.73
N GLY A 271 1.99 -2.72 19.34
CA GLY A 271 1.70 -4.14 19.22
C GLY A 271 1.56 -4.59 17.76
N HIS A 272 1.33 -5.86 17.51
CA HIS A 272 1.17 -6.43 16.17
C HIS A 272 -0.28 -6.85 15.93
N VAL A 273 -0.86 -6.50 14.79
CA VAL A 273 -2.24 -6.88 14.41
C VAL A 273 -2.17 -8.03 13.43
N ASN A 274 -2.81 -9.14 13.73
CA ASN A 274 -2.89 -10.27 12.80
C ASN A 274 -3.74 -9.89 11.58
N TRP A 275 -3.17 -10.02 10.37
CA TRP A 275 -3.78 -9.56 9.13
C TRP A 275 -5.14 -10.20 8.79
N ALA A 276 -5.39 -11.42 9.25
CA ALA A 276 -6.65 -12.14 8.98
C ALA A 276 -7.68 -11.85 10.07
N SER A 277 -7.35 -12.21 11.32
CA SER A 277 -8.29 -12.13 12.44
C SER A 277 -8.52 -10.71 12.98
N GLY A 278 -7.60 -9.77 12.69
CA GLY A 278 -7.59 -8.44 13.29
C GLY A 278 -7.27 -8.41 14.79
N GLN A 279 -6.93 -9.57 15.39
CA GLN A 279 -6.52 -9.62 16.78
C GLN A 279 -5.17 -8.93 16.95
N LYS A 280 -5.11 -8.06 17.97
CA LYS A 280 -3.93 -7.29 18.30
C LYS A 280 -3.19 -7.94 19.48
N ASP A 281 -1.95 -8.33 19.26
CA ASP A 281 -1.03 -8.77 20.31
C ASP A 281 -0.13 -7.61 20.72
N THR A 282 -0.31 -7.08 21.92
CA THR A 282 0.51 -5.98 22.45
C THR A 282 1.90 -6.40 22.92
N ALA A 283 2.17 -7.71 23.03
CA ALA A 283 3.47 -8.24 23.40
C ALA A 283 4.37 -8.47 22.18
N ASP A 284 3.79 -8.63 21.00
CA ASP A 284 4.51 -8.69 19.73
C ASP A 284 4.70 -7.29 19.16
N GLN A 285 5.94 -6.91 18.89
CA GLN A 285 6.28 -5.58 18.36
C GLN A 285 6.31 -5.53 16.83
N GLY A 286 6.14 -6.67 16.15
CA GLY A 286 6.23 -6.75 14.70
C GLY A 286 7.64 -6.49 14.15
N ASP A 287 7.71 -6.18 12.86
CA ASP A 287 8.98 -5.87 12.17
C ASP A 287 9.47 -4.43 12.40
N ILE A 288 8.56 -3.51 12.76
CA ILE A 288 8.82 -2.08 12.96
C ILE A 288 8.34 -1.65 14.34
N ALA A 289 9.26 -1.13 15.15
CA ALA A 289 9.04 -0.75 16.54
C ALA A 289 9.87 0.49 16.89
N LEU A 290 9.45 1.65 16.41
CA LEU A 290 10.13 2.94 16.60
C LEU A 290 9.55 3.74 17.79
N ASP A 291 10.30 4.75 18.24
CA ASP A 291 9.76 5.83 19.05
C ASP A 291 8.86 6.71 18.17
N LYS A 292 7.74 7.14 18.74
CA LYS A 292 6.75 7.97 18.04
C LYS A 292 7.35 9.28 17.55
N GLU A 293 7.13 9.59 16.28
CA GLU A 293 7.41 10.89 15.66
C GLU A 293 6.28 11.25 14.71
N ALA A 294 5.34 12.07 15.19
CA ALA A 294 4.12 12.40 14.44
C ALA A 294 4.42 13.26 13.20
N CYS A 295 5.54 13.97 13.14
CA CYS A 295 5.88 14.82 11.99
C CYS A 295 6.51 14.07 10.81
N GLY A 296 6.61 12.74 10.91
CA GLY A 296 7.03 11.88 9.81
C GLY A 296 8.52 11.93 9.51
N ALA A 297 8.89 11.26 8.42
CA ALA A 297 10.25 11.13 7.97
C ALA A 297 10.33 10.83 6.47
N VAL A 298 11.48 11.16 5.88
CA VAL A 298 11.90 10.61 4.58
C VAL A 298 13.08 9.70 4.83
N TYR A 299 12.97 8.46 4.40
CA TYR A 299 14.05 7.48 4.38
C TYR A 299 14.72 7.48 3.01
N ARG A 300 16.01 7.16 2.98
CA ARG A 300 16.79 6.96 1.76
C ARG A 300 17.32 5.54 1.66
N GLY A 301 17.37 5.06 0.44
CA GLY A 301 17.64 3.69 0.07
C GLY A 301 19.04 3.45 -0.45
N THR A 302 19.66 2.34 -0.04
CA THR A 302 20.80 1.74 -0.76
C THR A 302 20.29 0.61 -1.63
N MET A 303 20.73 0.57 -2.88
CA MET A 303 20.39 -0.51 -3.81
C MET A 303 21.63 -1.29 -4.25
N SER A 304 21.44 -2.57 -4.57
CA SER A 304 22.40 -3.34 -5.34
C SER A 304 22.32 -3.02 -6.84
N SER A 305 23.25 -3.57 -7.63
CA SER A 305 23.40 -3.30 -9.06
C SER A 305 22.23 -3.80 -9.92
N ASP A 306 21.43 -4.73 -9.40
CA ASP A 306 20.20 -5.24 -9.97
C ASP A 306 18.97 -4.44 -9.51
N TYR A 307 19.19 -3.23 -9.00
CA TYR A 307 18.17 -2.31 -8.52
C TYR A 307 17.35 -2.82 -7.34
N ASN A 308 17.76 -3.87 -6.64
CA ASN A 308 17.14 -4.28 -5.38
C ASN A 308 17.52 -3.32 -4.25
N LEU A 309 16.53 -2.68 -3.63
CA LEU A 309 16.70 -1.93 -2.40
C LEU A 309 17.01 -2.90 -1.26
N THR A 310 18.13 -2.67 -0.58
CA THR A 310 18.64 -3.55 0.48
C THR A 310 18.64 -2.88 1.85
N ARG A 311 18.54 -1.55 1.91
CA ARG A 311 18.63 -0.78 3.16
C ARG A 311 17.87 0.53 3.07
N LEU A 312 17.10 0.87 4.09
CA LEU A 312 16.49 2.19 4.29
C LEU A 312 17.04 2.85 5.55
N VAL A 313 17.65 4.03 5.44
CA VAL A 313 18.11 4.83 6.59
C VAL A 313 17.41 6.20 6.61
N PRO A 314 17.20 6.82 7.78
CA PRO A 314 16.61 8.15 7.87
C PRO A 314 17.43 9.17 7.08
N ALA A 315 16.76 10.01 6.29
CA ALA A 315 17.39 11.07 5.50
C ALA A 315 16.97 12.47 5.98
N VAL A 316 15.70 12.62 6.31
CA VAL A 316 15.09 13.80 6.96
C VAL A 316 14.04 13.29 7.92
N VAL A 317 14.01 13.80 9.15
CA VAL A 317 13.01 13.43 10.15
C VAL A 317 12.41 14.71 10.69
N GLY A 318 11.08 14.77 10.74
CA GLY A 318 10.35 15.86 11.36
C GLY A 318 10.62 15.94 12.86
N LYS A 319 9.98 16.90 13.53
CA LYS A 319 10.09 17.02 14.98
C LYS A 319 8.79 17.50 15.60
N THR A 320 8.14 16.61 16.32
CA THR A 320 6.96 16.91 17.11
C THR A 320 7.34 17.78 18.31
N THR A 321 6.62 18.89 18.52
CA THR A 321 6.92 19.89 19.56
C THR A 321 5.91 19.89 20.71
N ASP A 322 4.70 19.38 20.50
CA ASP A 322 3.62 19.34 21.49
C ASP A 322 3.27 17.91 21.97
N GLY A 323 4.04 16.92 21.52
CA GLY A 323 3.80 15.50 21.77
C GLY A 323 2.55 14.92 21.08
N LYS A 324 1.87 15.70 20.24
CA LYS A 324 0.63 15.30 19.57
C LYS A 324 0.76 15.34 18.05
N LYS A 325 0.86 16.54 17.47
CA LYS A 325 0.85 16.75 16.02
C LYS A 325 1.50 18.06 15.56
N ARG A 326 1.85 18.98 16.47
CA ARG A 326 2.51 20.23 16.08
C ARG A 326 3.96 19.95 15.72
N CYS A 327 4.39 20.41 14.55
CA CYS A 327 5.77 20.23 14.08
C CYS A 327 6.63 21.47 14.29
N ASP A 328 7.95 21.27 14.34
CA ASP A 328 8.94 22.35 14.38
C ASP A 328 8.94 23.10 13.04
N ASP A 329 8.67 24.41 13.06
CA ASP A 329 8.59 25.26 11.86
C ASP A 329 9.89 25.30 11.05
N GLY A 330 11.01 24.87 11.64
CA GLY A 330 12.30 24.74 10.94
C GLY A 330 12.53 23.41 10.23
N GLY A 331 11.58 22.47 10.27
CA GLY A 331 11.70 21.14 9.67
C GLY A 331 10.42 20.70 8.97
N ILE A 332 10.45 19.50 8.37
CA ILE A 332 9.29 18.94 7.66
C ILE A 332 8.16 18.53 8.62
N ALA A 333 6.94 18.52 8.11
CA ALA A 333 5.76 17.94 8.73
C ALA A 333 4.98 17.10 7.71
N HIS A 334 4.65 15.85 8.08
CA HIS A 334 3.81 14.96 7.26
C HIS A 334 4.24 14.93 5.78
N PRO A 335 5.48 14.49 5.50
CA PRO A 335 5.96 14.40 4.12
C PRO A 335 5.07 13.43 3.35
N ASP A 336 4.53 13.93 2.25
CA ASP A 336 3.62 13.23 1.35
C ASP A 336 4.40 12.96 0.04
N ASN A 337 4.08 13.67 -1.03
CA ASN A 337 4.70 13.50 -2.32
C ASN A 337 6.12 14.07 -2.33
N ILE A 338 7.04 13.28 -2.88
CA ILE A 338 8.45 13.64 -3.00
C ILE A 338 8.93 13.51 -4.44
N LEU A 339 9.87 14.36 -4.84
CA LEU A 339 10.42 14.37 -6.19
C LEU A 339 11.95 14.49 -6.18
N GLY A 340 12.61 13.48 -6.75
CA GLY A 340 14.05 13.50 -7.00
C GLY A 340 14.36 14.37 -8.23
N LEU A 341 15.28 15.32 -8.07
CA LEU A 341 15.75 16.18 -9.16
C LEU A 341 17.04 15.63 -9.76
N SER A 342 17.32 15.96 -11.03
CA SER A 342 18.49 15.49 -11.77
C SER A 342 19.84 15.92 -11.16
N ASN A 343 19.85 16.97 -10.35
CA ASN A 343 21.04 17.44 -9.64
C ASN A 343 21.28 16.69 -8.31
N GLY A 344 20.46 15.69 -7.97
CA GLY A 344 20.53 14.93 -6.72
C GLY A 344 19.75 15.54 -5.55
N SER A 345 19.18 16.73 -5.72
CA SER A 345 18.32 17.33 -4.70
C SER A 345 16.96 16.62 -4.63
N LEU A 346 16.30 16.74 -3.48
CA LEU A 346 14.98 16.18 -3.22
C LEU A 346 14.01 17.30 -2.87
N ILE A 347 12.86 17.32 -3.54
CA ILE A 347 11.70 18.12 -3.16
C ILE A 347 10.82 17.26 -2.25
N ILE A 348 10.36 17.83 -1.13
CA ILE A 348 9.44 17.19 -0.18
C ILE A 348 8.23 18.10 0.00
N ALA A 349 7.04 17.63 -0.40
CA ALA A 349 5.78 18.31 -0.15
C ALA A 349 5.16 17.80 1.16
N GLU A 350 4.42 18.67 1.84
CA GLU A 350 3.68 18.34 3.06
C GLU A 350 2.20 18.15 2.76
N ASP A 351 1.56 17.20 3.44
CA ASP A 351 0.11 17.19 3.71
C ASP A 351 -0.12 17.18 5.23
N ALA A 352 0.31 18.27 5.87
CA ALA A 352 0.39 18.36 7.32
C ALA A 352 -0.91 18.87 7.93
N GLY A 353 -1.57 19.78 7.21
CA GLY A 353 -2.73 20.50 7.66
C GLY A 353 -2.41 21.47 8.80
N LYS A 354 -3.37 22.37 9.06
CA LYS A 354 -3.20 23.54 9.95
C LYS A 354 -2.78 23.25 11.40
N SER A 355 -2.93 21.99 11.83
CA SER A 355 -2.52 21.59 13.16
C SER A 355 -1.05 21.22 13.30
N ALA A 356 -0.39 20.88 12.20
CA ALA A 356 1.02 20.52 12.18
C ALA A 356 1.88 21.73 11.78
N HIS A 357 1.56 22.38 10.66
CA HIS A 357 2.08 23.69 10.24
C HIS A 357 0.93 24.65 9.90
N PRO A 358 1.09 25.99 10.02
CA PRO A 358 0.01 26.94 9.68
C PRO A 358 -0.43 26.87 8.21
N VAL A 359 0.50 26.52 7.32
CA VAL A 359 0.31 26.24 5.89
C VAL A 359 1.27 25.11 5.52
N ASP A 360 0.87 24.27 4.57
CA ASP A 360 1.74 23.22 4.04
C ASP A 360 2.88 23.84 3.23
N MET A 361 4.08 23.28 3.39
CA MET A 361 5.32 23.79 2.81
C MET A 361 5.87 22.87 1.72
N LEU A 362 6.77 23.42 0.91
CA LEU A 362 7.59 22.67 -0.03
C LEU A 362 9.06 22.82 0.35
N TRP A 363 9.71 21.72 0.70
CA TRP A 363 11.11 21.72 1.15
C TRP A 363 12.04 21.28 0.04
N LEU A 364 13.22 21.93 -0.03
CA LEU A 364 14.31 21.52 -0.91
C LEU A 364 15.49 21.02 -0.08
N ARG A 365 15.73 19.72 -0.11
CA ARG A 365 16.93 19.09 0.44
C ARG A 365 18.01 19.05 -0.65
N LYS A 366 19.12 19.74 -0.43
CA LYS A 366 20.24 19.78 -1.38
C LYS A 366 21.19 18.59 -1.22
#